data_AF-A0A7L2R1N2-F1
#
_entry.id   AF-A0A7L2R1N2-F1
#
_cell.length_a   1.000
_cell.length_b   1.000
_cell.length_c   1.000
_cell.angle_alpha   90.00
_cell.angle_beta   90.00
_cell.angle_gamma   90.00
#
_symmetry.space_group_name_H-M   'P 1'
#
loop_
_entity.id
_entity.type
_entity.pdbx_description
1 polymer ?
#
loop_
_entity_poly.entity_id
_entity_poly.type
_entity_poly.pdbx_seq_one_letter_code
_entity_poly.pdbx_strand_id
1 'polypeptide(L)' 'MLDQIHWLAAVTVLGVLEQAYFFLQVIYARRLFGISPPKISGPPEFERIFRAQVNSSEYFPIFLALLWQAGLFFHQG' A
#
# COMPACT_ATOMS: atom_id res chain seq x y z
N MET A 1 -11.75 22.27 -11.75
CA MET A 1 -11.92 21.22 -10.71
C MET A 1 -10.88 20.12 -10.90
N LEU A 2 -10.81 19.45 -12.05
CA LEU A 2 -9.76 18.45 -12.34
C LEU A 2 -8.34 19.03 -12.21
N ASP A 3 -8.13 20.27 -12.69
CA ASP A 3 -6.83 20.96 -12.61
C ASP A 3 -6.40 21.29 -11.17
N GLN A 4 -7.30 21.21 -10.18
CA GLN A 4 -6.96 21.45 -8.76
C GLN A 4 -6.65 20.15 -8.01
N ILE A 5 -7.07 18.99 -8.55
CA ILE A 5 -6.94 17.68 -7.87
C ILE A 5 -5.95 16.74 -8.56
N HIS A 6 -5.37 17.13 -9.70
CA HIS A 6 -4.50 16.26 -10.49
C HIS A 6 -3.29 15.74 -9.68
N TRP A 7 -2.73 16.54 -8.78
CA TRP A 7 -1.67 16.08 -7.87
C TRP A 7 -2.16 15.05 -6.85
N LEU A 8 -3.34 15.24 -6.27
CA LEU A 8 -3.93 14.27 -5.34
C LEU A 8 -4.23 12.94 -6.05
N ALA A 9 -4.75 13.01 -7.28
CA ALA A 9 -5.00 11.84 -8.12
C ALA A 9 -3.69 11.11 -8.48
N ALA A 10 -2.64 11.85 -8.86
CA ALA A 10 -1.34 11.27 -9.18
C ALA A 10 -0.73 10.54 -7.96
N VAL A 11 -0.76 11.16 -6.78
CA VAL A 11 -0.27 10.53 -5.53
C VAL A 11 -1.12 9.31 -5.15
N THR A 12 -2.44 9.38 -5.35
CA THR A 12 -3.34 8.23 -5.11
C THR A 12 -2.96 7.04 -6.00
N VAL A 13 -2.73 7.27 -7.29
CA VAL A 13 -2.30 6.22 -8.23
C VAL A 13 -0.93 5.66 -7.85
N LEU A 14 0.02 6.52 -7.48
CA LEU A 14 1.34 6.10 -7.00
C LEU A 14 1.22 5.20 -5.76
N GLY A 15 0.38 5.56 -4.79
CA GLY A 15 0.13 4.73 -3.62
C GLY A 15 -0.48 3.36 -3.96
N VAL A 16 -1.40 3.30 -4.94
CA VAL A 16 -1.93 2.01 -5.43
C VAL A 16 -0.84 1.15 -6.09
N LEU A 17 0.04 1.75 -6.88
CA LEU A 17 1.17 1.05 -7.50
C LEU A 17 2.17 0.53 -6.47
N GLU A 18 2.45 1.31 -5.42
CA GLU A 18 3.28 0.89 -4.29
C GLU A 18 2.65 -0.32 -3.55
N GLN A 19 1.35 -0.27 -3.27
CA GLN A 19 0.62 -1.39 -2.68
C GLN A 19 0.68 -2.65 -3.55
N ALA A 20 0.50 -2.49 -4.88
CA ALA A 20 0.65 -3.59 -5.83
C ALA A 20 2.08 -4.19 -5.81
N TYR A 21 3.10 -3.35 -5.71
CA TYR A 21 4.48 -3.80 -5.54
C TYR A 21 4.66 -4.63 -4.26
N PHE A 22 4.13 -4.19 -3.11
CA PHE A 22 4.22 -4.97 -1.87
C PHE A 22 3.51 -6.33 -1.97
N PHE A 23 2.34 -6.40 -2.62
CA PHE A 23 1.69 -7.68 -2.90
C PHE A 23 2.58 -8.61 -3.75
N LEU A 24 3.23 -8.08 -4.78
CA LEU A 24 4.17 -8.86 -5.60
C LEU A 24 5.38 -9.35 -4.80
N GLN A 25 5.90 -8.54 -3.87
CA GLN A 25 6.98 -8.97 -2.97
C GLN A 25 6.54 -10.11 -2.05
N VAL A 26 5.31 -10.08 -1.52
CA VAL A 26 4.76 -11.19 -0.73
C VAL A 26 4.61 -12.46 -1.59
N ILE A 27 4.11 -12.34 -2.83
CA ILE A 27 4.00 -13.47 -3.76
C ILE A 27 5.37 -14.07 -4.05
N TYR A 28 6.38 -13.23 -4.28
CA TYR A 28 7.76 -13.67 -4.48
C TYR A 28 8.29 -14.39 -3.23
N ALA A 29 8.12 -13.82 -2.04
CA ALA A 29 8.53 -14.43 -0.79
C ALA A 29 7.84 -15.78 -0.53
N ARG A 30 6.55 -15.91 -0.86
CA ARG A 30 5.83 -17.20 -0.79
C ARG A 30 6.49 -18.27 -1.65
N ARG A 31 6.91 -17.93 -2.87
CA ARG A 31 7.62 -18.86 -3.76
C ARG A 31 9.00 -19.19 -3.22
N LEU A 32 9.75 -18.19 -2.76
CA LEU A 32 11.11 -18.36 -2.22
C LEU A 32 11.15 -19.27 -0.98
N PHE A 33 10.21 -19.09 -0.05
CA PHE A 33 10.16 -19.84 1.21
C PHE A 33 9.21 -21.06 1.17
N GLY A 34 8.60 -21.36 0.02
CA GLY A 34 7.66 -22.51 -0.12
C GLY A 34 6.38 -22.40 0.72
N ILE A 35 5.90 -21.17 0.96
CA ILE A 35 4.71 -20.90 1.80
C ILE A 35 3.45 -20.81 0.93
N SER A 36 2.81 -21.96 0.71
CA SER A 36 1.52 -22.02 0.01
C SER A 36 0.39 -21.39 0.83
N PRO A 37 -0.52 -20.63 0.20
CA PRO A 37 -1.80 -20.26 0.82
C PRO A 37 -2.56 -21.51 1.31
N PRO A 38 -3.34 -21.43 2.41
CA PRO A 38 -3.70 -20.24 3.18
C PRO A 38 -2.68 -19.85 4.27
N LYS A 39 -1.53 -20.53 4.34
CA LYS A 39 -0.55 -20.31 5.42
C LYS A 39 0.01 -18.89 5.38
N ILE A 40 0.10 -18.26 6.56
CA ILE A 40 0.69 -16.92 6.76
C ILE A 40 1.86 -16.92 7.76
N SER A 41 2.23 -18.10 8.28
CA SER A 41 3.37 -18.28 9.18
C SER A 41 4.49 -19.06 8.50
N GLY A 42 5.73 -18.78 8.85
CA GLY A 42 6.91 -19.37 8.18
C GLY A 42 8.22 -18.93 8.83
N PRO A 43 9.34 -18.96 8.11
CA PRO A 43 10.59 -18.38 8.58
C PRO A 43 10.40 -16.89 8.94
N PRO A 44 11.12 -16.36 9.95
CA PRO A 44 11.00 -14.95 10.36
C PRO A 44 11.17 -13.95 9.22
N GLU A 45 11.98 -14.26 8.20
CA GLU A 45 12.17 -13.46 6.99
C GLU A 45 10.87 -13.29 6.20
N PHE A 46 10.15 -14.39 5.97
CA PHE A 46 8.87 -14.37 5.28
C PHE A 46 7.84 -13.57 6.08
N GLU A 47 7.75 -13.82 7.39
CA GLU A 47 6.77 -13.14 8.23
C GLU A 47 7.00 -11.64 8.30
N ARG A 48 8.25 -11.17 8.30
CA ARG A 48 8.57 -9.73 8.24
C ARG A 48 8.06 -9.11 6.93
N ILE A 49 8.29 -9.76 5.79
CA ILE A 49 7.81 -9.27 4.48
C ILE A 49 6.27 -9.26 4.44
N PHE A 50 5.64 -10.34 4.89
CA PHE A 50 4.18 -10.44 4.94
C PHE A 50 3.57 -9.36 5.85
N ARG A 51 4.10 -9.18 7.08
CA ARG A 51 3.61 -8.16 8.01
C ARG A 51 3.85 -6.74 7.52
N ALA A 52 4.94 -6.46 6.81
CA ALA A 52 5.18 -5.16 6.21
C ALA A 52 4.09 -4.80 5.18
N GLN A 53 3.72 -5.73 4.31
CA GLN A 53 2.64 -5.53 3.34
C GLN A 53 1.28 -5.34 4.03
N VAL A 54 0.96 -6.16 5.04
CA VAL A 54 -0.30 -6.04 5.80
C VAL A 54 -0.38 -4.69 6.51
N ASN A 55 0.67 -4.30 7.22
CA ASN A 55 0.73 -3.02 7.91
C ASN A 55 0.51 -1.84 6.95
N SER A 56 1.23 -1.81 5.83
CA SER A 56 1.03 -0.76 4.82
C SER A 56 -0.42 -0.73 4.30
N SER A 57 -1.04 -1.90 4.12
CA SER A 57 -2.43 -2.03 3.68
C SER A 57 -3.47 -1.58 4.70
N GLU A 58 -3.20 -1.78 5.99
CA GLU A 58 -4.08 -1.30 7.07
C GLU A 58 -4.07 0.24 7.15
N TYR A 59 -2.92 0.87 6.91
CA TYR A 59 -2.79 2.33 6.92
C TYR A 59 -3.26 3.00 5.62
N PHE A 60 -3.27 2.28 4.50
CA PHE A 60 -3.58 2.85 3.18
C PHE A 60 -4.94 3.59 3.12
N PRO A 61 -6.06 3.06 3.68
CA PRO A 61 -7.33 3.80 3.71
C PRO A 61 -7.27 5.09 4.54
N ILE A 62 -6.55 5.06 5.67
CA ILE A 62 -6.36 6.24 6.53
C ILE A 62 -5.55 7.31 5.78
N PHE A 63 -4.47 6.89 5.10
CA PHE A 63 -3.68 7.74 4.24
C PHE A 63 -4.53 8.41 3.16
N LEU A 64 -5.35 7.65 2.43
CA LEU A 64 -6.22 8.20 1.38
C LEU A 64 -7.23 9.20 1.96
N ALA A 65 -7.88 8.87 3.07
CA ALA A 65 -8.84 9.77 3.71
C ALA A 65 -8.21 11.12 4.08
N LEU A 66 -7.02 11.09 4.70
CA LEU A 66 -6.30 12.30 5.10
C LEU A 66 -5.72 13.07 3.91
N LEU A 67 -5.18 12.37 2.90
CA LEU A 67 -4.65 12.99 1.68
C LEU A 67 -5.72 13.83 0.98
N TRP A 68 -6.91 13.26 0.78
CA TRP A 68 -8.00 13.93 0.08
C TRP A 68 -8.61 15.05 0.93
N GLN A 69 -8.83 14.84 2.23
CA GLN A 69 -9.35 15.89 3.11
C GLN A 69 -8.38 17.08 3.22
N ALA A 70 -7.08 16.82 3.40
CA ALA A 70 -6.08 17.88 3.42
C ALA A 70 -5.99 18.59 2.06
N GLY A 71 -6.00 17.83 0.97
CA GLY A 71 -5.92 18.35 -0.38
C GLY A 71 -7.13 19.19 -0.82
N LEU A 72 -8.33 18.89 -0.34
CA LEU A 72 -9.54 19.63 -0.71
C LEU A 72 -9.81 20.84 0.20
N PHE A 73 -9.47 20.76 1.48
CA PHE A 73 -9.88 21.77 2.47
C PHE A 73 -8.74 22.62 3.02
N PHE A 74 -7.49 22.18 2.87
CA PHE A 74 -6.31 22.87 3.42
C PHE A 74 -5.22 23.19 2.39
N HIS A 75 -5.34 22.68 1.16
CA HIS A 75 -4.43 23.06 0.07
C HIS A 75 -4.53 24.56 -0.19
N GLN A 76 -3.40 25.25 -0.02
CA GLN A 76 -3.25 26.63 -0.45
C GLN A 76 -3.21 26.63 -1.99
N GLY A 77 -4.37 26.90 -2.60
CA GLY A 77 -4.47 27.33 -3.99
C GLY A 77 -4.06 28.78 -4.12
#